data_AF-A0A7Y5HHR1-F1
#
_entry.id   AF-A0A7Y5HHR1-F1
#
_cell.length_a   1.000
_cell.length_b   1.000
_cell.length_c   1.000
_cell.angle_alpha   90.00
_cell.angle_beta   90.00
_cell.angle_gamma   90.00
#
_symmetry.space_group_name_H-M   'P 1'
#
loop_
_entity.id
_entity.type
_entity.pdbx_description
1 polymer ?
#
loop_
_entity_poly.entity_id
_entity_poly.type
_entity_poly.pdbx_seq_one_letter_code
_entity_poly.pdbx_strand_id
1 'polypeptide(L)'
;MVGLSIDLGFLRAILSLEGGDVLDAAALAHRADQAGADLLVVPLGGEDGPGYTVEEALRVRSILRKPLCVALRGLRLLDGALKVKPEEVLFLSEGGGPVKLELATAAAGPLSEAA
;
A
#
# COMPACT_ATOMS: atom_id res chain seq x y z
N MET A 1 10.04 -19.45 7.18
CA MET A 1 8.56 -19.46 7.22
C MET A 1 8.10 -18.52 6.12
N VAL A 2 7.15 -18.94 5.26
CA VAL A 2 6.59 -18.08 4.19
C VAL A 2 5.39 -17.35 4.80
N GLY A 3 5.34 -16.01 4.67
CA GLY A 3 4.24 -15.19 5.17
C GLY A 3 3.18 -14.92 4.10
N LEU A 4 1.94 -14.66 4.52
CA LEU A 4 0.81 -14.34 3.66
C LEU A 4 0.63 -12.83 3.53
N SER A 5 0.77 -12.32 2.30
CA SER A 5 0.44 -10.94 1.96
C SER A 5 -0.92 -10.85 1.28
N ILE A 6 -1.80 -9.97 1.76
CA ILE A 6 -3.11 -9.72 1.14
C ILE A 6 -3.10 -8.32 0.51
N ASP A 7 -3.36 -8.25 -0.79
CA ASP A 7 -3.47 -7.01 -1.56
C ASP A 7 -4.95 -6.58 -1.70
N LEU A 8 -5.26 -5.37 -1.23
CA LEU A 8 -6.61 -4.81 -1.28
C LEU A 8 -6.98 -4.18 -2.63
N GLY A 9 -6.01 -4.01 -3.54
CA GLY A 9 -6.18 -3.28 -4.80
C GLY A 9 -7.20 -3.86 -5.76
N PHE A 10 -7.25 -5.19 -5.85
CA PHE A 10 -8.13 -5.86 -6.81
C PHE A 10 -9.61 -5.59 -6.50
N LEU A 11 -9.97 -5.53 -5.22
CA LEU A 11 -11.35 -5.28 -4.78
C LEU A 11 -11.82 -3.86 -5.14
N ARG A 12 -10.95 -2.85 -4.97
CA ARG A 12 -11.28 -1.46 -5.34
C ARG A 12 -11.46 -1.30 -6.85
N ALA A 13 -10.61 -1.96 -7.65
CA ALA A 13 -10.67 -1.90 -9.10
C ALA A 13 -11.99 -2.49 -9.65
N ILE A 14 -12.43 -3.64 -9.13
CA ILE A 14 -13.69 -4.28 -9.58
C ILE A 14 -14.90 -3.41 -9.24
N LEU A 15 -15.00 -2.92 -8.01
CA LEU A 15 -16.17 -2.15 -7.57
C LEU A 15 -16.29 -0.80 -8.26
N SER A 16 -15.15 -0.17 -8.57
CA SER A 16 -15.10 1.05 -9.36
C SER A 16 -15.66 0.86 -10.78
N LEU A 17 -15.56 -0.35 -11.35
CA LEU A 17 -16.07 -0.66 -12.69
C LEU A 17 -17.57 -1.00 -12.67
N GLU A 18 -18.08 -1.58 -11.57
CA GLU A 18 -19.47 -1.99 -11.44
C GLU A 18 -20.41 -0.87 -10.97
N GLY A 19 -19.88 0.33 -10.66
CA GLY A 19 -20.67 1.42 -10.09
C GLY A 19 -21.26 1.09 -8.72
N GLY A 20 -20.71 0.06 -8.06
CA GLY A 20 -21.14 -0.40 -6.74
C GLY A 20 -20.67 0.51 -5.62
N ASP A 21 -21.23 0.30 -4.43
CA ASP A 21 -20.80 1.02 -3.23
C ASP A 21 -19.30 0.83 -3.00
N VAL A 22 -18.62 1.95 -2.70
CA VAL A 22 -17.21 1.95 -2.37
C VAL A 22 -17.01 1.16 -1.07
N LEU A 23 -16.39 -0.02 -1.16
CA LEU A 23 -16.04 -0.80 0.04
C LEU A 23 -15.08 0.00 0.92
N ASP A 24 -15.44 0.11 2.20
CA ASP A 24 -14.61 0.72 3.22
C ASP A 24 -13.28 -0.04 3.35
N ALA A 25 -12.19 0.65 3.00
CA ALA A 25 -10.82 0.13 3.06
C ALA A 25 -10.48 -0.40 4.46
N ALA A 26 -10.96 0.27 5.51
CA ALA A 26 -10.71 -0.12 6.90
C ALA A 26 -11.41 -1.44 7.24
N ALA A 27 -12.67 -1.60 6.82
CA ALA A 27 -13.41 -2.84 7.02
C ALA A 27 -12.75 -4.03 6.30
N LEU A 28 -12.24 -3.82 5.07
CA LEU A 28 -11.51 -4.85 4.33
C LEU A 28 -10.18 -5.22 5.00
N ALA A 29 -9.40 -4.21 5.40
CA ALA A 29 -8.15 -4.43 6.11
C ALA A 29 -8.36 -5.22 7.42
N HIS A 30 -9.41 -4.90 8.18
CA HIS A 30 -9.75 -5.63 9.39
C HIS A 30 -10.09 -7.10 9.12
N ARG A 31 -10.86 -7.38 8.06
CA ARG A 31 -11.19 -8.77 7.66
C ARG A 31 -9.95 -9.54 7.20
N ALA A 32 -9.05 -8.88 6.49
CA ALA A 32 -7.81 -9.50 6.05
C ALA A 32 -6.87 -9.83 7.23
N ASP A 33 -6.82 -8.95 8.25
CA ASP A 33 -6.13 -9.23 9.51
C ASP A 33 -6.74 -10.45 10.24
N GLN A 34 -8.07 -10.51 10.35
CA GLN A 34 -8.78 -11.67 10.91
C GLN A 34 -8.55 -12.98 10.14
N ALA A 35 -8.31 -12.89 8.83
CA ALA A 35 -7.98 -14.02 7.98
C ALA A 35 -6.51 -14.50 8.14
N GLY A 36 -5.71 -13.82 8.95
CA GLY A 36 -4.33 -14.19 9.24
C GLY A 36 -3.31 -13.62 8.26
N ALA A 37 -3.58 -12.47 7.64
CA ALA A 37 -2.56 -11.75 6.87
C ALA A 37 -1.35 -11.39 7.76
N ASP A 38 -0.16 -11.66 7.25
CA ASP A 38 1.10 -11.22 7.86
C ASP A 38 1.47 -9.80 7.42
N LEU A 39 1.09 -9.44 6.19
CA LEU A 39 1.31 -8.14 5.57
C LEU A 39 0.06 -7.73 4.81
N LEU A 40 -0.34 -6.47 4.96
CA LEU A 40 -1.38 -5.87 4.12
C LEU A 40 -0.79 -4.94 3.10
N VAL A 41 -1.18 -5.10 1.84
CA VAL A 41 -0.77 -4.23 0.74
C VAL A 41 -1.93 -3.30 0.38
N VAL A 42 -1.71 -1.99 0.50
CA VAL A 42 -2.67 -0.95 0.14
C VAL A 42 -2.12 -0.14 -1.02
N PRO A 43 -2.65 -0.31 -2.24
CA PRO A 43 -2.26 0.52 -3.36
C PRO A 43 -2.88 1.91 -3.24
N LEU A 44 -2.04 2.94 -3.29
CA LEU A 44 -2.52 4.31 -3.38
C LEU A 44 -2.92 4.66 -4.81
N GLY A 45 -4.01 5.41 -4.90
CA GLY A 45 -4.58 5.97 -6.11
C GLY A 45 -5.52 7.12 -5.74
N GLY A 46 -6.61 7.25 -6.48
CA GLY A 46 -7.56 8.36 -6.37
C GLY A 46 -7.69 9.06 -7.72
N GLU A 47 -7.45 10.37 -7.75
CA GLU A 47 -7.50 11.15 -8.99
C GLU A 47 -6.43 10.74 -10.00
N ASP A 48 -5.31 10.17 -9.51
CA ASP A 48 -4.18 9.72 -10.33
C ASP A 48 -4.32 8.29 -10.88
N GLY A 49 -5.42 7.60 -10.57
CA GLY A 49 -5.71 6.26 -11.07
C GLY A 49 -6.24 5.29 -10.02
N PRO A 50 -6.34 3.99 -10.37
CA PRO A 50 -6.99 3.00 -9.51
C PRO A 50 -6.19 2.74 -8.24
N GLY A 51 -6.86 2.89 -7.09
CA GLY A 51 -6.31 2.66 -5.75
C GLY A 51 -7.14 3.38 -4.68
N TYR A 52 -6.63 3.38 -3.46
CA TYR A 52 -7.21 4.09 -2.31
C TYR A 52 -6.60 5.49 -2.16
N THR A 53 -7.37 6.45 -1.65
CA THR A 53 -6.80 7.78 -1.33
C THR A 53 -5.86 7.69 -0.13
N VAL A 54 -5.05 8.72 0.07
CA VAL A 54 -4.15 8.81 1.23
C VAL A 54 -4.94 8.80 2.54
N GLU A 55 -6.11 9.45 2.59
CA GLU A 55 -6.99 9.46 3.76
C GLU A 55 -7.55 8.08 4.07
N GLU A 56 -7.94 7.30 3.05
CA GLU A 56 -8.40 5.93 3.23
C GLU A 56 -7.27 5.03 3.77
N ALA A 57 -6.06 5.15 3.23
CA ALA A 57 -4.89 4.42 3.71
C ALA A 57 -4.50 4.81 5.15
N LEU A 58 -4.64 6.08 5.53
CA LEU A 58 -4.42 6.53 6.91
C LEU A 58 -5.43 5.91 7.88
N ARG A 59 -6.69 5.73 7.47
CA ARG A 59 -7.69 5.01 8.28
C ARG A 59 -7.36 3.53 8.42
N VAL A 60 -6.89 2.89 7.35
CA VAL A 60 -6.39 1.51 7.43
C VAL A 60 -5.24 1.42 8.43
N ARG A 61 -4.26 2.32 8.33
CA ARG A 61 -3.12 2.34 9.24
C ARG A 61 -3.51 2.53 10.70
N SER A 62 -4.51 3.36 11.00
CA SER A 62 -4.89 3.65 12.39
C SER A 62 -5.54 2.47 13.11
N ILE A 63 -6.12 1.51 12.36
CA ILE A 63 -6.75 0.32 12.93
C ILE A 63 -5.86 -0.93 12.87
N LEU A 64 -4.87 -0.93 11.97
CA LEU A 64 -4.08 -2.12 11.68
C LEU A 64 -2.93 -2.29 12.69
N ARG A 65 -2.79 -3.51 13.22
CA ARG A 65 -1.67 -3.89 14.12
C ARG A 65 -0.53 -4.61 13.41
N LYS A 66 -0.75 -5.03 12.17
CA LYS A 66 0.21 -5.74 11.32
C LYS A 66 1.05 -4.77 10.48
N PRO A 67 2.19 -5.24 9.97
CA PRO A 67 2.92 -4.54 8.92
C PRO A 67 2.01 -4.15 7.76
N LEU A 68 2.23 -2.95 7.27
CA LEU A 68 1.56 -2.35 6.13
C LEU A 68 2.60 -2.08 5.04
N CYS A 69 2.28 -2.53 3.84
CA CYS A 69 2.96 -2.14 2.61
C CYS A 69 2.06 -1.18 1.83
N VAL A 70 2.62 -0.06 1.39
CA VAL A 70 1.93 0.83 0.45
C VAL A 70 2.44 0.59 -0.96
N ALA A 71 1.53 0.27 -1.89
CA ALA A 71 1.88 0.07 -3.28
C ALA A 71 1.66 1.35 -4.11
N LEU A 72 2.61 1.68 -4.98
CA LEU A 72 2.64 2.89 -5.79
C LEU A 72 2.89 2.56 -7.26
N ARG A 73 2.19 3.23 -8.17
CA ARG A 73 2.45 3.13 -9.62
C ARG A 73 3.52 4.10 -10.13
N GLY A 74 4.08 4.91 -9.24
CA GLY A 74 5.10 5.91 -9.55
C GLY A 74 5.39 6.82 -8.35
N LEU A 75 6.30 7.77 -8.54
CA LEU A 75 6.84 8.59 -7.44
C LEU A 75 5.93 9.75 -6.98
N ARG A 76 4.92 10.13 -7.78
CA ARG A 76 4.05 11.29 -7.48
C ARG A 76 3.33 11.19 -6.13
N LEU A 77 2.96 9.97 -5.73
CA LEU A 77 2.27 9.71 -4.46
C LEU A 77 3.22 9.28 -3.34
N LEU A 78 4.55 9.36 -3.54
CA LEU A 78 5.53 8.92 -2.53
C LEU A 78 5.39 9.70 -1.22
N ASP A 79 5.27 11.03 -1.27
CA ASP A 79 5.08 11.84 -0.06
C ASP A 79 3.78 11.47 0.68
N GLY A 80 2.72 11.15 -0.07
CA GLY A 80 1.47 10.64 0.49
C GLY A 80 1.66 9.28 1.16
N ALA A 81 2.37 8.37 0.50
CA ALA A 81 2.72 7.05 1.04
C ALA A 81 3.51 7.16 2.34
N LEU A 82 4.52 8.02 2.39
CA LEU A 82 5.36 8.22 3.57
C LEU A 82 4.57 8.79 4.75
N LYS A 83 3.54 9.62 4.51
CA LYS A 83 2.63 10.10 5.56
C LYS A 83 1.83 8.97 6.21
N VAL A 84 1.54 7.90 5.48
CA VAL A 84 0.87 6.70 6.01
C VAL A 84 1.80 5.91 6.96
N LYS A 85 3.12 6.19 6.94
CA LYS A 85 4.12 5.47 7.75
C LYS A 85 4.03 3.95 7.60
N PRO A 86 4.07 3.42 6.36
CA PRO A 86 4.13 1.98 6.13
C PRO A 86 5.51 1.44 6.50
N GLU A 87 5.58 0.15 6.78
CA GLU A 87 6.82 -0.59 6.97
C GLU A 87 7.52 -0.83 5.62
N GLU A 88 6.75 -0.97 4.54
CA GLU A 88 7.25 -1.28 3.20
C GLU A 88 6.58 -0.43 2.12
N VAL A 89 7.30 -0.15 1.03
CA VAL A 89 6.76 0.46 -0.18
C VAL A 89 7.01 -0.44 -1.38
N LEU A 90 5.97 -0.71 -2.17
CA LEU A 90 6.05 -1.51 -3.39
C LEU A 90 5.85 -0.62 -4.62
N PHE A 91 6.82 -0.56 -5.53
CA PHE A 91 6.69 0.16 -6.79
C PHE A 91 6.20 -0.78 -7.91
N LEU A 92 4.91 -0.69 -8.24
CA LEU A 92 4.23 -1.56 -9.20
C LEU A 92 4.74 -1.39 -10.65
N SER A 93 5.25 -0.20 -11.00
CA SER A 93 5.71 0.11 -12.36
C SER A 93 7.08 -0.48 -12.71
N GLU A 94 7.88 -0.87 -11.72
CA GLU A 94 9.28 -1.26 -11.92
C GLU A 94 9.51 -2.77 -11.88
N GLY A 95 8.44 -3.57 -11.68
CA GLY A 95 8.56 -5.03 -11.58
C GLY A 95 9.34 -5.52 -10.35
N GLY A 96 9.60 -4.63 -9.39
CA GLY A 96 10.33 -4.92 -8.15
C GLY A 96 9.42 -5.46 -7.03
N GLY A 97 10.07 -5.98 -5.98
CA GLY A 97 9.41 -6.38 -4.73
C GLY A 97 9.26 -5.21 -3.74
N PRO A 98 8.60 -5.42 -2.60
CA PRO A 98 8.47 -4.40 -1.57
C PRO A 98 9.83 -4.03 -0.98
N VAL A 99 10.04 -2.72 -0.78
CA VAL A 99 11.24 -2.13 -0.21
C VAL A 99 10.95 -1.72 1.24
N LYS A 100 11.73 -2.23 2.19
CA LYS A 100 11.61 -1.85 3.60
C LYS A 100 12.07 -0.43 3.84
N LEU A 101 11.24 0.35 4.54
CA LEU A 101 11.57 1.70 4.97
C LEU A 101 12.29 1.64 6.32
N GLU A 102 13.59 1.35 6.31
CA GLU A 102 14.45 1.46 7.49
C GLU A 102 15.25 2.76 7.43
N LEU A 103 15.41 3.45 8.56
CA LEU A 103 16.26 4.66 8.65
C LEU A 103 17.71 4.40 8.21
N ALA A 104 18.18 3.14 8.28
CA ALA A 104 19.49 2.72 7.80
C ALA A 104 19.61 2.68 6.26
N THR A 105 18.50 2.53 5.52
CA THR A 105 18.50 2.44 4.04
C THR A 105 18.23 3.78 3.35
N ALA A 106 17.91 4.85 4.10
CA ALA A 106 17.67 6.18 3.55
C ALA A 106 18.89 6.79 2.81
N ALA A 107 20.11 6.35 3.16
CA ALA A 107 21.35 6.77 2.50
C ALA A 107 21.78 5.84 1.36
N ALA A 108 21.11 4.71 1.15
CA ALA A 108 21.43 3.70 0.14
C ALA A 108 20.24 3.50 -0.80
N GLY A 109 19.78 4.58 -1.42
CA GLY A 109 18.80 4.49 -2.50
C GLY A 109 19.47 4.05 -3.81
N PRO A 110 18.82 3.24 -4.66
CA PRO A 110 19.31 2.90 -6.01
C PRO A 110 19.46 4.11 -6.95
N LEU A 111 18.99 5.29 -6.53
CA LEU A 111 19.17 6.56 -7.23
C LEU A 111 20.51 7.26 -6.90
N SER A 112 21.32 6.70 -5.99
CA SER A 112 22.66 7.22 -5.64
C SER A 112 23.73 6.88 -6.67
N GLU A 113 23.49 5.92 -7.58
CA GLU A 113 24.49 5.42 -8.54
C GLU A 113 24.26 5.91 -9.98
N ALA A 114 23.33 6.85 -10.20
CA ALA A 114 23.00 7.39 -11.52
C ALA A 114 23.27 8.90 -11.68
N ALA A 115 24.10 9.50 -10.82
CA ALA A 115 24.49 10.93 -10.89
C ALA A 115 26.00 11.10 -11.10
#